data_AF-A0A1T0ARE3-F1
#
_entry.id   AF-A0A1T0ARE3-F1
#
_cell.length_a   1.000
_cell.length_b   1.000
_cell.length_c   1.000
_cell.angle_alpha   90.00
_cell.angle_beta   90.00
_cell.angle_gamma   90.00
#
_symmetry.space_group_name_H-M   'P 1'
#
loop_
_entity.id
_entity.type
_entity.pdbx_description
1 polymer ?
#
loop_
_entity_poly.entity_id
_entity_poly.type
_entity_poly.pdbx_seq_one_letter_code
_entity_poly.pdbx_strand_id
1 'polypeptide(L)'
;MLTSIGILGTFTGVVAGLLNFDVNDINGSITELLGGMKTAFLTSVIGLCFSILLKTSYTLLERKKSDQEDSEDLDIQMVVNKIHTLSNNSSSQLNLMQQLSENMQKMVNVLGSEADSSLLGQIKLLRSDMSDNYKQFKNELLPMVTNVENIAKSLGSDSDSSILGQVRLLRTDLLDNYKKFNPMIENIEKVYQLLVENKTEFDDFENKLWIKLQDFADMMSKSATEAVIEALKQVIQDFNNNLTEQFGENFKELNRAVMALIDWQENYKNQLNEMIALYNAGVQSLTVTESSIAKIEGSTQAIPTTMEKLSSVIATNQHQIDNLGNHLNSFAELRDKAIQAVPEIQNQISAMLSNMEKGNGDLIQSVKAGGEQLKQSLNQSAEQLSESFAASGNKFVQKLTDSSEEFAKTTRQANELISSNIENVRTTSQEIKVNLEATAKSMSDQQKVLNQEFKQMAEQITQFAQKWQNEFDTNTRQIQERFAQSIDEMMKKQLSENTRLMTRLEEENKKALATTGESVEKQLKLIDTSMETELKRVMEQMGTSLATISRKFTDDYKELVNRMVEITNYRGR
;
A
#
# COMPACT_ATOMS: atom_id res chain seq x y z
N MET A 1 17.77 -86.16 -72.25
CA MET A 1 17.64 -86.89 -73.53
C MET A 1 16.22 -87.40 -73.76
N LEU A 2 15.64 -88.21 -72.87
CA LEU A 2 14.29 -88.78 -73.12
C LEU A 2 13.12 -87.78 -73.02
N THR A 3 13.19 -86.82 -72.09
CA THR A 3 12.25 -85.69 -72.02
C THR A 3 12.33 -84.80 -73.25
N SER A 4 13.54 -84.60 -73.79
CA SER A 4 13.77 -83.88 -75.06
C SER A 4 13.15 -84.59 -76.27
N ILE A 5 13.10 -85.93 -76.27
CA ILE A 5 12.42 -86.73 -77.31
C ILE A 5 10.88 -86.56 -77.20
N GLY A 6 10.32 -86.49 -75.98
CA GLY A 6 8.90 -86.18 -75.77
C GLY A 6 8.52 -84.76 -76.22
N ILE A 7 9.39 -83.79 -75.95
CA ILE A 7 9.22 -82.39 -76.41
C ILE A 7 9.33 -82.31 -77.94
N LEU A 8 10.28 -83.04 -78.56
CA LEU A 8 10.40 -83.15 -80.01
C LEU A 8 9.14 -83.75 -80.62
N GLY A 9 8.60 -84.83 -80.05
CA GLY A 9 7.33 -85.42 -80.50
C GLY A 9 6.12 -84.48 -80.36
N THR A 10 6.15 -83.57 -79.38
CA THR A 10 5.12 -82.53 -79.22
C THR A 10 5.24 -81.50 -80.35
N PHE A 11 6.46 -81.03 -80.61
CA PHE A 11 6.73 -80.08 -81.70
C PHE A 11 6.41 -80.67 -83.07
N THR A 12 6.78 -81.94 -83.33
CA THR A 12 6.47 -82.63 -84.59
C THR A 12 4.96 -82.82 -84.77
N GLY A 13 4.20 -83.14 -83.70
CA GLY A 13 2.75 -83.28 -83.78
C GLY A 13 2.01 -81.95 -84.04
N VAL A 14 2.50 -80.85 -83.45
CA VAL A 14 1.97 -79.49 -83.72
C VAL A 14 2.32 -79.05 -85.14
N VAL A 15 3.54 -79.30 -85.61
CA VAL A 15 3.97 -79.00 -87.00
C VAL A 15 3.18 -79.82 -88.01
N ALA A 16 2.93 -81.11 -87.75
CA ALA A 16 2.10 -81.95 -88.63
C ALA A 16 0.64 -81.46 -88.69
N GLY A 17 0.08 -80.99 -87.57
CA GLY A 17 -1.26 -80.37 -87.55
C GLY A 17 -1.33 -79.01 -88.24
N LEU A 18 -0.21 -78.27 -88.30
CA LEU A 18 -0.11 -76.97 -88.98
C LEU A 18 0.22 -77.08 -90.48
N LEU A 19 0.90 -78.15 -90.91
CA LEU A 19 1.26 -78.36 -92.32
C LEU A 19 0.06 -78.61 -93.23
N ASN A 20 -1.02 -79.20 -92.69
CA ASN A 20 -2.29 -79.39 -93.39
C ASN A 20 -3.30 -78.25 -93.13
N PHE A 21 -2.91 -77.20 -92.40
CA PHE A 21 -3.82 -76.11 -92.05
C PHE A 21 -4.06 -75.19 -93.26
N ASP A 22 -5.24 -75.26 -93.86
CA ASP A 22 -5.66 -74.37 -94.94
C ASP A 22 -6.39 -73.14 -94.39
N VAL A 23 -5.82 -71.97 -94.64
CA VAL A 23 -6.37 -70.68 -94.21
C VAL A 23 -7.72 -70.38 -94.89
N ASN A 24 -8.03 -71.04 -96.01
CA ASN A 24 -9.28 -70.86 -96.76
C ASN A 24 -10.42 -71.79 -96.29
N ASP A 25 -10.12 -72.85 -95.52
CA ASP A 25 -11.12 -73.72 -94.87
C ASP A 25 -10.79 -73.91 -93.39
N ILE A 26 -11.11 -72.88 -92.60
CA ILE A 26 -10.79 -72.83 -91.17
C ILE A 26 -11.53 -73.94 -90.40
N ASN A 27 -12.78 -74.25 -90.76
CA ASN A 27 -13.58 -75.23 -90.01
C ASN A 27 -13.10 -76.67 -90.23
N GLY A 28 -12.71 -77.03 -91.45
CA GLY A 28 -12.05 -78.32 -91.73
C GLY A 28 -10.67 -78.41 -91.06
N SER A 29 -9.88 -77.34 -91.19
CA SER A 29 -8.50 -77.28 -90.70
C SER A 29 -8.38 -77.30 -89.16
N ILE A 30 -9.38 -76.79 -88.43
CA ILE A 30 -9.42 -76.90 -86.97
C ILE A 30 -9.53 -78.36 -86.52
N THR A 31 -10.24 -79.20 -87.27
CA THR A 31 -10.42 -80.62 -86.92
C THR A 31 -9.11 -81.40 -87.08
N GLU A 32 -8.34 -81.15 -88.15
CA GLU A 32 -7.01 -81.72 -88.34
C GLU A 32 -5.98 -81.15 -87.35
N LEU A 33 -6.05 -79.85 -87.04
CA LEU A 33 -5.20 -79.22 -86.02
C LEU A 33 -5.42 -79.84 -84.63
N LEU A 34 -6.67 -80.10 -84.26
CA LEU A 34 -7.03 -80.80 -83.02
C LEU A 34 -6.51 -82.25 -83.02
N GLY A 35 -6.51 -82.93 -84.17
CA GLY A 35 -5.89 -84.24 -84.34
C GLY A 35 -4.36 -84.23 -84.15
N GLY A 36 -3.68 -83.24 -84.74
CA GLY A 36 -2.24 -83.00 -84.57
C GLY A 36 -1.87 -82.66 -83.13
N MET A 37 -2.66 -81.79 -82.47
CA MET A 37 -2.49 -81.47 -81.05
C MET A 37 -2.74 -82.68 -80.14
N LYS A 38 -3.75 -83.51 -80.43
CA LYS A 38 -3.99 -84.75 -79.65
C LYS A 38 -2.81 -85.71 -79.75
N THR A 39 -2.22 -85.83 -80.94
CA THR A 39 -1.02 -86.64 -81.18
C THR A 39 0.20 -86.06 -80.47
N ALA A 40 0.38 -84.74 -80.53
CA ALA A 40 1.44 -84.01 -79.82
C ALA A 40 1.35 -84.18 -78.30
N PHE A 41 0.13 -84.15 -77.75
CA PHE A 41 -0.08 -84.33 -76.32
C PHE A 41 0.19 -85.77 -75.89
N LEU A 42 -0.24 -86.75 -76.70
CA LEU A 42 -0.03 -88.16 -76.41
C LEU A 42 1.45 -88.55 -76.46
N THR A 43 2.23 -88.02 -77.41
CA THR A 43 3.68 -88.27 -77.49
C THR A 43 4.43 -87.67 -76.30
N SER A 44 4.00 -86.50 -75.80
CA SER A 44 4.55 -85.89 -74.59
C SER A 44 4.26 -86.72 -73.35
N VAL A 45 3.01 -87.17 -73.17
CA VAL A 45 2.61 -88.02 -72.04
C VAL A 45 3.36 -89.35 -72.07
N ILE A 46 3.48 -89.99 -73.23
CA ILE A 46 4.25 -91.23 -73.37
C ILE A 46 5.73 -90.98 -73.05
N GLY A 47 6.33 -89.91 -73.57
CA GLY A 47 7.73 -89.57 -73.29
C GLY A 47 7.99 -89.29 -71.81
N LEU A 48 7.05 -88.65 -71.13
CA LEU A 48 7.13 -88.32 -69.71
C LEU A 48 6.90 -89.56 -68.84
N CYS A 49 5.90 -90.40 -69.15
CA CYS A 49 5.69 -91.70 -68.50
C CYS A 49 6.88 -92.64 -68.70
N PHE A 50 7.45 -92.72 -69.90
CA PHE A 50 8.62 -93.54 -70.18
C PHE A 50 9.87 -92.99 -69.48
N SER A 51 10.00 -91.66 -69.35
CA SER A 51 11.08 -91.05 -68.57
C SER A 51 10.94 -91.32 -67.07
N ILE A 52 9.72 -91.35 -66.53
CA ILE A 52 9.47 -91.70 -65.13
C ILE A 52 9.71 -93.20 -64.92
N LEU A 53 9.20 -94.07 -65.81
CA LEU A 53 9.41 -95.52 -65.73
C LEU A 53 10.87 -95.90 -65.88
N LEU A 54 11.62 -95.25 -66.78
CA LEU A 54 13.07 -95.46 -66.87
C LEU A 54 13.78 -94.93 -65.63
N LYS A 55 13.44 -93.75 -65.09
CA LYS A 55 14.02 -93.29 -63.82
C LYS A 55 13.75 -94.29 -62.69
N THR A 56 12.52 -94.73 -62.53
CA THR A 56 12.12 -95.69 -61.49
C THR A 56 12.80 -97.05 -61.68
N SER A 57 12.89 -97.56 -62.92
CA SER A 57 13.61 -98.79 -63.22
C SER A 57 15.13 -98.64 -63.04
N TYR A 58 15.74 -97.51 -63.40
CA TYR A 58 17.17 -97.27 -63.19
C TYR A 58 17.49 -97.19 -61.70
N THR A 59 16.69 -96.46 -60.91
CA THR A 59 16.82 -96.37 -59.45
C THR A 59 16.55 -97.71 -58.75
N LEU A 60 15.75 -98.61 -59.34
CA LEU A 60 15.55 -99.98 -58.84
C LEU A 60 16.64 -100.96 -59.30
N LEU A 61 17.28 -100.75 -60.45
CA LEU A 61 18.37 -101.59 -60.96
C LEU A 61 19.72 -101.25 -60.30
N GLU A 62 19.99 -99.97 -60.01
CA GLU A 62 21.17 -99.52 -59.24
C GLU A 62 21.12 -99.98 -57.77
N ARG A 63 19.95 -100.36 -57.26
CA ARG A 63 19.83 -100.95 -55.92
C ARG A 63 20.21 -102.44 -55.86
N LYS A 64 20.58 -103.07 -57.00
CA LYS A 64 20.86 -104.53 -57.06
C LYS A 64 22.15 -104.92 -57.78
N LYS A 65 23.04 -103.98 -58.12
CA LYS A 65 24.39 -104.27 -58.62
C LYS A 65 25.33 -103.13 -58.22
N SER A 66 26.37 -103.48 -57.45
CA SER A 66 27.41 -102.62 -56.87
C SER A 66 26.99 -101.95 -55.54
N ASP A 67 27.51 -102.21 -54.33
CA ASP A 67 28.63 -103.00 -53.79
C ASP A 67 29.87 -103.09 -54.67
N GLN A 68 30.41 -101.91 -55.04
CA GLN A 68 31.83 -101.53 -55.14
C GLN A 68 32.00 -100.29 -56.03
N GLU A 69 32.26 -99.15 -55.38
CA GLU A 69 32.94 -97.92 -55.85
C GLU A 69 32.28 -97.20 -57.07
N ASP A 70 31.76 -95.97 -56.95
CA ASP A 70 32.47 -94.73 -56.65
C ASP A 70 31.70 -93.81 -55.68
N SER A 71 32.34 -93.48 -54.56
CA SER A 71 31.94 -92.43 -53.64
C SER A 71 32.56 -91.09 -54.07
N GLU A 72 31.77 -90.20 -54.67
CA GLU A 72 31.98 -88.78 -54.41
C GLU A 72 31.52 -88.53 -52.97
N ASP A 73 32.51 -88.57 -52.08
CA ASP A 73 32.38 -88.42 -50.64
C ASP A 73 31.45 -87.25 -50.30
N LEU A 74 30.33 -87.58 -49.66
CA LEU A 74 29.68 -86.67 -48.74
C LEU A 74 30.63 -86.58 -47.55
N ASP A 75 31.65 -85.74 -47.70
CA ASP A 75 32.75 -85.60 -46.76
C ASP A 75 32.16 -85.40 -45.36
N ILE A 76 32.27 -86.46 -44.54
CA ILE A 76 31.83 -86.45 -43.16
C ILE A 76 32.54 -85.30 -42.45
N GLN A 77 33.75 -84.95 -42.88
CA GLN A 77 34.50 -83.81 -42.38
C GLN A 77 33.87 -82.46 -42.76
N MET A 78 33.20 -82.35 -43.92
CA MET A 78 32.44 -81.17 -44.33
C MET A 78 31.13 -81.03 -43.55
N VAL A 79 30.42 -82.14 -43.29
CA VAL A 79 29.22 -82.15 -42.44
C VAL A 79 29.57 -81.86 -40.98
N VAL A 80 30.63 -82.48 -40.46
CA VAL A 80 31.16 -82.24 -39.12
C VAL A 80 31.68 -80.82 -39.00
N ASN A 81 32.36 -80.26 -40.00
CA ASN A 81 32.74 -78.84 -40.02
C ASN A 81 31.52 -77.94 -40.03
N LYS A 82 30.49 -78.21 -40.83
CA LYS A 82 29.25 -77.41 -40.82
C LYS A 82 28.52 -77.48 -39.48
N ILE A 83 28.48 -78.64 -38.85
CA ILE A 83 27.91 -78.83 -37.50
C ILE A 83 28.77 -78.10 -36.47
N HIS A 84 30.10 -78.16 -36.55
CA HIS A 84 31.00 -77.40 -35.68
C HIS A 84 30.84 -75.89 -35.88
N THR A 85 30.71 -75.42 -37.13
CA THR A 85 30.55 -73.99 -37.43
C THR A 85 29.18 -73.50 -36.98
N LEU A 86 28.12 -74.31 -37.14
CA LEU A 86 26.77 -74.00 -36.66
C LEU A 86 26.71 -74.04 -35.13
N SER A 87 27.41 -74.99 -34.51
CA SER A 87 27.54 -75.11 -33.06
C SER A 87 28.30 -73.92 -32.47
N ASN A 88 29.44 -73.54 -33.05
CA ASN A 88 30.21 -72.37 -32.64
C ASN A 88 29.40 -71.07 -32.83
N ASN A 89 28.67 -70.93 -33.94
CA ASN A 89 27.78 -69.78 -34.13
C ASN A 89 26.63 -69.77 -33.11
N SER A 90 26.02 -70.91 -32.80
CA SER A 90 25.02 -71.02 -31.74
C SER A 90 25.59 -70.67 -30.37
N SER A 91 26.84 -71.06 -30.07
CA SER A 91 27.53 -70.69 -28.83
C SER A 91 27.78 -69.18 -28.74
N SER A 92 28.23 -68.55 -29.83
CA SER A 92 28.38 -67.09 -29.90
C SER A 92 27.05 -66.38 -29.71
N GLN A 93 25.97 -66.89 -30.31
CA GLN A 93 24.62 -66.34 -30.15
C GLN A 93 24.09 -66.53 -28.73
N LEU A 94 24.43 -67.63 -28.07
CA LEU A 94 24.10 -67.91 -26.67
C LEU A 94 24.82 -66.94 -25.72
N ASN A 95 26.12 -66.71 -25.95
CA ASN A 95 26.92 -65.74 -25.17
C ASN A 95 26.36 -64.31 -25.32
N LEU A 96 25.95 -63.93 -26.53
CA LEU A 96 25.32 -62.63 -26.79
C LEU A 96 23.97 -62.50 -26.05
N MET A 97 23.15 -63.55 -26.10
CA MET A 97 21.88 -63.59 -25.36
C MET A 97 22.10 -63.52 -23.84
N GLN A 98 23.18 -64.14 -23.36
CA GLN A 98 23.56 -64.14 -21.95
C GLN A 98 24.05 -62.75 -21.50
N GLN A 99 24.84 -62.06 -22.32
CA GLN A 99 25.22 -60.66 -22.08
C GLN A 99 24.00 -59.72 -22.10
N LEU A 100 23.06 -59.91 -23.02
CA LEU A 100 21.84 -59.12 -23.07
C LEU A 100 20.99 -59.37 -21.81
N SER A 101 20.89 -60.62 -21.36
CA SER A 101 20.21 -60.99 -20.12
C SER A 101 20.89 -60.38 -18.89
N GLU A 102 22.23 -60.39 -18.81
CA GLU A 102 22.98 -59.73 -17.74
C GLU A 102 22.78 -58.22 -17.73
N ASN A 103 22.77 -57.57 -18.90
CA ASN A 103 22.53 -56.13 -19.00
C ASN A 103 21.08 -55.77 -18.62
N MET A 104 20.09 -56.59 -19.00
CA MET A 104 18.73 -56.46 -18.50
C MET A 104 18.66 -56.64 -16.98
N GLN A 105 19.40 -57.60 -16.42
CA GLN A 105 19.44 -57.82 -14.98
C GLN A 105 20.07 -56.63 -14.24
N LYS A 106 21.14 -56.02 -14.78
CA LYS A 106 21.72 -54.77 -14.26
C LYS A 106 20.71 -53.63 -14.32
N MET A 107 19.98 -53.50 -15.42
CA MET A 107 18.92 -52.49 -15.56
C MET A 107 17.81 -52.69 -14.53
N VAL A 108 17.35 -53.93 -14.34
CA VAL A 108 16.37 -54.28 -13.29
C VAL A 108 16.90 -53.96 -11.89
N ASN A 109 18.19 -54.20 -11.63
CA ASN A 109 18.79 -53.88 -10.34
C ASN A 109 18.88 -52.35 -10.12
N VAL A 110 19.25 -51.57 -11.14
CA VAL A 110 19.28 -50.09 -11.03
C VAL A 110 17.87 -49.50 -10.92
N LEU A 111 16.86 -50.12 -11.54
CA LEU A 111 15.49 -49.62 -11.49
C LEU A 111 14.73 -50.05 -10.23
N GLY A 112 14.90 -51.31 -9.81
CA GLY A 112 13.99 -51.98 -8.88
C GLY A 112 14.62 -52.57 -7.63
N SER A 113 15.95 -52.51 -7.46
CA SER A 113 16.54 -52.95 -6.18
C SER A 113 16.16 -51.99 -5.05
N GLU A 114 16.18 -52.45 -3.80
CA GLU A 114 15.97 -51.57 -2.64
C GLU A 114 17.24 -50.76 -2.26
N ALA A 115 18.32 -50.85 -3.04
CA ALA A 115 19.53 -50.10 -2.76
C ALA A 115 19.30 -48.59 -2.96
N ASP A 116 19.91 -47.77 -2.12
CA ASP A 116 19.77 -46.30 -2.15
C ASP A 116 20.24 -45.66 -3.47
N SER A 117 21.09 -46.36 -4.22
CA SER A 117 21.56 -45.92 -5.54
C SER A 117 20.61 -46.30 -6.68
N SER A 118 19.55 -47.07 -6.42
CA SER A 118 18.55 -47.45 -7.40
C SER A 118 17.46 -46.40 -7.51
N LEU A 119 16.72 -46.37 -8.63
CA LEU A 119 15.59 -45.45 -8.79
C LEU A 119 14.48 -45.70 -7.76
N LEU A 120 14.15 -46.96 -7.46
CA LEU A 120 13.18 -47.29 -6.42
C LEU A 120 13.66 -46.87 -5.03
N GLY A 121 14.95 -47.07 -4.72
CA GLY A 121 15.57 -46.66 -3.47
C GLY A 121 15.58 -45.15 -3.32
N GLN A 122 15.99 -44.42 -4.36
CA GLN A 122 15.93 -42.95 -4.37
C GLN A 122 14.50 -42.41 -4.24
N ILE A 123 13.50 -43.03 -4.88
CA ILE A 123 12.08 -42.65 -4.69
C ILE A 123 11.62 -42.92 -3.25
N LYS A 124 12.05 -44.04 -2.64
CA LYS A 124 11.72 -44.38 -1.26
C LYS A 124 12.35 -43.39 -0.27
N LEU A 125 13.63 -43.06 -0.47
CA LEU A 125 14.33 -42.03 0.30
C LEU A 125 13.67 -40.66 0.12
N LEU A 126 13.34 -40.28 -1.11
CA LEU A 126 12.69 -39.00 -1.39
C LEU A 126 11.29 -38.91 -0.77
N ARG A 127 10.53 -40.01 -0.77
CA ARG A 127 9.25 -40.09 -0.06
C ARG A 127 9.45 -40.03 1.45
N SER A 128 10.50 -40.66 1.98
CA SER A 128 10.84 -40.59 3.41
C SER A 128 11.20 -39.16 3.81
N ASP A 129 12.12 -38.52 3.08
CA ASP A 129 12.52 -37.13 3.26
C ASP A 129 11.30 -36.22 3.15
N MET A 130 10.45 -36.40 2.14
CA MET A 130 9.22 -35.60 1.98
C MET A 130 8.23 -35.81 3.13
N SER A 131 8.12 -37.03 3.66
CA SER A 131 7.29 -37.34 4.84
C SER A 131 7.85 -36.70 6.11
N ASP A 132 9.15 -36.78 6.33
CA ASP A 132 9.78 -36.19 7.52
C ASP A 132 9.80 -34.66 7.44
N ASN A 133 9.97 -34.09 6.24
CA ASN A 133 9.76 -32.67 5.99
C ASN A 133 8.31 -32.25 6.27
N TYR A 134 7.32 -33.05 5.87
CA TYR A 134 5.92 -32.76 6.18
C TYR A 134 5.68 -32.72 7.69
N LYS A 135 6.30 -33.63 8.46
CA LYS A 135 6.23 -33.60 9.93
C LYS A 135 6.94 -32.38 10.50
N GLN A 136 8.14 -32.05 10.01
CA GLN A 136 8.89 -30.89 10.46
C GLN A 136 8.14 -29.59 10.16
N PHE A 137 7.67 -29.43 8.92
CA PHE A 137 6.80 -28.33 8.48
C PHE A 137 5.59 -28.18 9.39
N LYS A 138 4.90 -29.28 9.71
CA LYS A 138 3.77 -29.27 10.65
C LYS A 138 4.18 -28.85 12.07
N ASN A 139 5.31 -29.36 12.55
CA ASN A 139 5.82 -29.07 13.90
C ASN A 139 6.29 -27.62 14.04
N GLU A 140 6.71 -26.97 12.95
CA GLU A 140 7.12 -25.56 12.95
C GLU A 140 5.96 -24.59 12.65
N LEU A 141 4.97 -25.00 11.84
CA LEU A 141 3.75 -24.21 11.59
C LEU A 141 2.85 -24.11 12.82
N LEU A 142 2.74 -25.17 13.61
CA LEU A 142 1.84 -25.19 14.76
C LEU A 142 2.20 -24.09 15.80
N PRO A 143 3.48 -23.90 16.20
CA PRO A 143 3.92 -22.75 16.98
C PRO A 143 3.64 -21.40 16.31
N MET A 144 3.78 -21.31 14.98
CA MET A 144 3.50 -20.08 14.24
C MET A 144 2.02 -19.69 14.35
N VAL A 145 1.11 -20.66 14.20
CA VAL A 145 -0.33 -20.43 14.40
C VAL A 145 -0.60 -19.97 15.84
N THR A 146 0.04 -20.60 16.84
CA THR A 146 -0.07 -20.15 18.23
C THR A 146 0.48 -18.74 18.45
N ASN A 147 1.59 -18.37 17.80
CA ASN A 147 2.13 -17.02 17.89
C ASN A 147 1.23 -15.98 17.24
N VAL A 148 0.64 -16.29 16.08
CA VAL A 148 -0.37 -15.43 15.44
C VAL A 148 -1.59 -15.27 16.34
N GLU A 149 -2.03 -16.34 17.01
CA GLU A 149 -3.12 -16.29 17.98
C GLU A 149 -2.75 -15.41 19.19
N ASN A 150 -1.50 -15.48 19.67
CA ASN A 150 -1.02 -14.63 20.76
C ASN A 150 -0.92 -13.16 20.34
N ILE A 151 -0.46 -12.87 19.12
CA ILE A 151 -0.46 -11.52 18.54
C ILE A 151 -1.89 -10.97 18.45
N ALA A 152 -2.84 -11.80 18.00
CA ALA A 152 -4.25 -11.43 17.96
C ALA A 152 -4.79 -11.13 19.37
N LYS A 153 -4.38 -11.90 20.39
CA LYS A 153 -4.73 -11.64 21.79
C LYS A 153 -4.11 -10.34 22.31
N SER A 154 -2.84 -10.05 22.02
CA SER A 154 -2.20 -8.79 22.45
C SER A 154 -2.78 -7.55 21.76
N LEU A 155 -3.30 -7.72 20.53
CA LEU A 155 -3.93 -6.63 19.78
C LEU A 155 -5.39 -6.40 20.17
N GLY A 156 -6.20 -7.45 20.20
CA GLY A 156 -7.66 -7.35 20.19
C GLY A 156 -8.39 -8.04 21.33
N SER A 157 -7.70 -8.65 22.30
CA SER A 157 -8.42 -9.18 23.47
C SER A 157 -9.01 -8.04 24.29
N ASP A 158 -10.13 -8.28 24.96
CA ASP A 158 -10.74 -7.35 25.92
C ASP A 158 -9.93 -7.21 27.23
N SER A 159 -8.70 -7.73 27.28
CA SER A 159 -7.85 -7.61 28.47
C SER A 159 -7.28 -6.19 28.57
N ASP A 160 -7.19 -5.69 29.80
CA ASP A 160 -6.57 -4.39 30.07
C ASP A 160 -5.11 -4.37 29.59
N SER A 161 -4.42 -5.51 29.51
CA SER A 161 -3.06 -5.62 28.98
C SER A 161 -2.93 -5.56 27.45
N SER A 162 -4.04 -5.56 26.70
CA SER A 162 -4.01 -5.50 25.24
C SER A 162 -4.00 -4.05 24.74
N ILE A 163 -3.54 -3.83 23.51
CA ILE A 163 -3.56 -2.49 22.90
C ILE A 163 -5.00 -1.96 22.81
N LEU A 164 -5.96 -2.78 22.38
CA LEU A 164 -7.37 -2.37 22.30
C LEU A 164 -7.97 -2.07 23.69
N GLY A 165 -7.61 -2.87 24.70
CA GLY A 165 -8.02 -2.64 26.09
C GLY A 165 -7.48 -1.31 26.63
N GLN A 166 -6.19 -1.03 26.41
CA GLN A 166 -5.57 0.25 26.77
C GLN A 166 -6.23 1.45 26.06
N VAL A 167 -6.55 1.34 24.76
CA VAL A 167 -7.29 2.40 24.03
C VAL A 167 -8.66 2.65 24.65
N ARG A 168 -9.37 1.58 25.01
CA ARG A 168 -10.69 1.68 25.64
C ARG A 168 -10.60 2.35 27.00
N LEU A 169 -9.64 1.96 27.84
CA LEU A 169 -9.43 2.59 29.16
C LEU A 169 -9.08 4.07 29.02
N LEU A 170 -8.18 4.43 28.10
CA LEU A 170 -7.85 5.82 27.81
C LEU A 170 -9.09 6.64 27.44
N ARG A 171 -9.96 6.11 26.58
CA ARG A 171 -11.21 6.77 26.19
C ARG A 171 -12.16 6.94 27.37
N THR A 172 -12.31 5.92 28.21
CA THR A 172 -13.18 5.99 29.40
C THR A 172 -12.66 7.05 30.38
N ASP A 173 -11.36 7.06 30.67
CA ASP A 173 -10.74 8.02 31.57
C ASP A 173 -10.89 9.46 31.05
N LEU A 174 -10.72 9.67 29.73
CA LEU A 174 -10.96 10.98 29.10
C LEU A 174 -12.41 11.44 29.25
N LEU A 175 -13.39 10.54 29.10
CA LEU A 175 -14.80 10.85 29.27
C LEU A 175 -15.14 11.19 30.73
N ASP A 176 -14.59 10.44 31.69
CA ASP A 176 -14.86 10.69 33.11
C ASP A 176 -14.15 11.96 33.61
N ASN A 177 -12.97 12.27 33.08
CA ASN A 177 -12.31 13.55 33.34
C ASN A 177 -13.12 14.72 32.76
N TYR A 178 -13.63 14.60 31.53
CA TYR A 178 -14.51 15.61 30.95
C TYR A 178 -15.74 15.89 31.82
N LYS A 179 -16.38 14.85 32.37
CA LYS A 179 -17.52 15.02 33.30
C LYS A 179 -17.15 15.77 34.58
N LYS A 180 -15.93 15.63 35.09
CA LYS A 180 -15.45 16.36 36.28
C LYS A 180 -15.11 17.82 35.97
N PHE A 181 -14.61 18.11 34.76
CA PHE A 181 -14.32 19.47 34.31
C PHE A 181 -15.59 20.27 33.98
N ASN A 182 -16.64 19.63 33.48
CA ASN A 182 -17.87 20.29 33.07
C ASN A 182 -18.52 21.18 34.16
N PRO A 183 -18.76 20.72 35.41
CA PRO A 183 -19.31 21.57 36.45
C PRO A 183 -18.38 22.72 36.88
N MET A 184 -17.07 22.57 36.67
CA MET A 184 -16.13 23.65 36.93
C MET A 184 -16.22 24.76 35.88
N ILE A 185 -16.39 24.39 34.61
CA ILE A 185 -16.65 25.36 33.53
C ILE A 185 -17.97 26.09 33.80
N GLU A 186 -19.01 25.37 34.21
CA GLU A 186 -20.31 25.97 34.57
C GLU A 186 -20.20 26.95 35.75
N ASN A 187 -19.36 26.65 36.75
CA ASN A 187 -19.10 27.57 37.86
C ASN A 187 -18.29 28.81 37.43
N ILE A 188 -17.33 28.67 36.51
CA ILE A 188 -16.60 29.82 35.96
C ILE A 188 -17.55 30.73 35.17
N GLU A 189 -18.49 30.15 34.42
CA GLU A 189 -19.50 30.90 33.68
C GLU A 189 -20.44 31.67 34.64
N LYS A 190 -20.86 31.05 35.75
CA LYS A 190 -21.63 31.73 36.81
C LYS A 190 -20.86 32.86 37.48
N VAL A 191 -19.58 32.67 37.77
CA VAL A 191 -18.71 33.74 38.31
C VAL A 191 -18.59 34.90 37.32
N TYR A 192 -18.43 34.59 36.03
CA TYR A 192 -18.38 35.61 34.98
C TYR A 192 -19.71 36.40 34.90
N GLN A 193 -20.86 35.74 34.96
CA GLN A 193 -22.16 36.41 35.03
C GLN A 193 -22.29 37.31 36.25
N LEU A 194 -21.95 36.83 37.44
CA LEU A 194 -21.95 37.64 38.67
C LEU A 194 -21.05 38.87 38.56
N LEU A 195 -19.91 38.75 37.87
CA LEU A 195 -18.99 39.86 37.64
C LEU A 195 -19.57 40.92 36.69
N VAL A 196 -20.29 40.47 35.66
CA VAL A 196 -21.01 41.35 34.72
C VAL A 196 -22.20 42.04 35.41
N GLU A 197 -22.95 41.31 36.23
CA GLU A 197 -24.06 41.88 37.02
C GLU A 197 -23.55 42.92 38.01
N ASN A 198 -22.49 42.61 38.77
CA ASN A 198 -21.89 43.53 39.73
C ASN A 198 -21.27 44.76 39.05
N LYS A 199 -20.67 44.60 37.87
CA LYS A 199 -20.26 45.74 37.04
C LYS A 199 -21.45 46.62 36.66
N THR A 200 -22.57 46.02 36.28
CA THR A 200 -23.77 46.76 35.88
C THR A 200 -24.38 47.52 37.08
N GLU A 201 -24.43 46.89 38.26
CA GLU A 201 -24.85 47.56 39.50
C GLU A 201 -23.88 48.67 39.91
N PHE A 202 -22.57 48.46 39.73
CA PHE A 202 -21.55 49.47 39.99
C PHE A 202 -21.67 50.64 39.00
N ASP A 203 -21.92 50.40 37.72
CA ASP A 203 -22.15 51.44 36.70
C ASP A 203 -23.42 52.24 37.04
N ASP A 204 -24.49 51.61 37.52
CA ASP A 204 -25.71 52.30 37.98
C ASP A 204 -25.48 53.11 39.27
N PHE A 205 -24.72 52.55 40.22
CA PHE A 205 -24.28 53.28 41.41
C PHE A 205 -23.40 54.48 41.04
N GLU A 206 -22.43 54.31 40.14
CA GLU A 206 -21.55 55.36 39.63
C GLU A 206 -22.38 56.46 38.98
N ASN A 207 -23.34 56.13 38.12
CA ASN A 207 -24.23 57.10 37.51
C ASN A 207 -25.07 57.85 38.54
N LYS A 208 -25.65 57.16 39.52
CA LYS A 208 -26.42 57.81 40.60
C LYS A 208 -25.53 58.67 41.49
N LEU A 209 -24.32 58.22 41.81
CA LEU A 209 -23.35 58.96 42.58
C LEU A 209 -22.90 60.20 41.81
N TRP A 210 -22.64 60.08 40.51
CA TRP A 210 -22.27 61.17 39.63
C TRP A 210 -23.39 62.20 39.55
N ILE A 211 -24.65 61.78 39.35
CA ILE A 211 -25.81 62.68 39.38
C ILE A 211 -25.91 63.39 40.72
N LYS A 212 -25.70 62.69 41.85
CA LYS A 212 -25.75 63.29 43.18
C LYS A 212 -24.56 64.22 43.47
N LEU A 213 -23.37 63.89 42.97
CA LEU A 213 -22.18 64.73 43.05
C LEU A 213 -22.29 65.93 42.11
N GLN A 214 -22.93 65.80 40.95
CA GLN A 214 -23.23 66.88 40.02
C GLN A 214 -24.30 67.81 40.60
N ASP A 215 -25.39 67.28 41.17
CA ASP A 215 -26.39 68.06 41.93
C ASP A 215 -25.71 68.86 43.05
N PHE A 216 -24.76 68.24 43.76
CA PHE A 216 -23.98 68.87 44.83
C PHE A 216 -22.95 69.87 44.29
N ALA A 217 -22.30 69.57 43.15
CA ALA A 217 -21.35 70.43 42.48
C ALA A 217 -22.03 71.65 41.87
N ASP A 218 -23.23 71.53 41.30
CA ASP A 218 -24.04 72.65 40.84
C ASP A 218 -24.49 73.52 42.02
N MET A 219 -24.76 72.91 43.17
CA MET A 219 -25.03 73.62 44.43
C MET A 219 -23.77 74.35 44.98
N MET A 220 -22.58 73.79 44.76
CA MET A 220 -21.27 74.32 45.20
C MET A 220 -20.59 75.22 44.15
N SER A 221 -20.99 75.17 42.88
CA SER A 221 -20.46 75.93 41.73
C SER A 221 -20.92 77.40 41.74
N LYS A 222 -21.21 77.91 42.93
CA LYS A 222 -20.87 79.29 43.30
C LYS A 222 -19.62 79.25 44.19
N SER A 223 -18.47 79.26 43.53
CA SER A 223 -17.10 79.60 44.01
C SER A 223 -16.06 78.49 43.76
N ALA A 224 -15.34 78.66 42.63
CA ALA A 224 -13.97 78.22 42.28
C ALA A 224 -13.64 76.70 42.16
N THR A 225 -13.65 76.17 40.91
CA THR A 225 -13.21 74.78 40.59
C THR A 225 -12.59 74.61 39.17
N GLU A 226 -11.89 75.60 38.62
CA GLU A 226 -11.27 75.47 37.28
C GLU A 226 -9.98 74.62 37.25
N ALA A 227 -9.22 74.51 38.35
CA ALA A 227 -7.91 73.83 38.34
C ALA A 227 -7.97 72.29 38.38
N VAL A 228 -9.11 71.68 38.74
CA VAL A 228 -9.27 70.22 38.87
C VAL A 228 -9.70 69.57 37.55
N ILE A 229 -10.44 70.30 36.71
CA ILE A 229 -10.95 69.80 35.43
C ILE A 229 -9.81 69.56 34.43
N GLU A 230 -8.79 70.42 34.42
CA GLU A 230 -7.66 70.29 33.48
C GLU A 230 -6.74 69.11 33.84
N ALA A 231 -6.63 68.76 35.13
CA ALA A 231 -5.87 67.60 35.58
C ALA A 231 -6.55 66.26 35.21
N LEU A 232 -7.89 66.20 35.24
CA LEU A 232 -8.65 65.01 34.81
C LEU A 232 -8.59 64.79 33.29
N LYS A 233 -8.58 65.88 32.52
CA LYS A 233 -8.49 65.84 31.05
C LYS A 233 -7.17 65.23 30.57
N GLN A 234 -6.07 65.54 31.25
CA GLN A 234 -4.74 65.00 30.96
C GLN A 234 -4.67 63.48 31.19
N VAL A 235 -5.27 62.98 32.27
CA VAL A 235 -5.26 61.54 32.64
C VAL A 235 -6.09 60.69 31.66
N ILE A 236 -7.21 61.23 31.18
CA ILE A 236 -8.03 60.56 30.15
C ILE A 236 -7.30 60.52 28.80
N GLN A 237 -6.50 61.55 28.50
CA GLN A 237 -5.66 61.58 27.31
C GLN A 237 -4.54 60.53 27.36
N ASP A 238 -3.89 60.37 28.52
CA ASP A 238 -2.85 59.35 28.74
C ASP A 238 -3.41 57.91 28.73
N PHE A 239 -4.64 57.72 29.20
CA PHE A 239 -5.34 56.43 29.11
C PHE A 239 -5.66 56.05 27.65
N ASN A 240 -6.13 57.00 26.84
CA ASN A 240 -6.45 56.76 25.42
C ASN A 240 -5.20 56.52 24.55
N ASN A 241 -4.07 57.18 24.88
CA ASN A 241 -2.81 56.93 24.19
C ASN A 241 -2.28 55.51 24.45
N ASN A 242 -2.30 55.04 25.70
CA ASN A 242 -1.84 53.69 26.05
C ASN A 242 -2.71 52.56 25.48
N LEU A 243 -4.03 52.78 25.35
CA LEU A 243 -4.96 51.78 24.79
C LEU A 243 -4.75 51.60 23.28
N THR A 244 -4.42 52.69 22.58
CA THR A 244 -4.18 52.69 21.13
C THR A 244 -2.82 52.06 20.78
N GLU A 245 -1.79 52.27 21.61
CA GLU A 245 -0.42 51.86 21.31
C GLU A 245 -0.13 50.39 21.68
N GLN A 246 -0.58 49.89 22.84
CA GLN A 246 -0.27 48.51 23.28
C GLN A 246 -1.25 47.44 22.80
N PHE A 247 -2.54 47.76 22.61
CA PHE A 247 -3.51 46.80 22.10
C PHE A 247 -3.61 46.79 20.58
N GLY A 248 -3.34 47.93 19.92
CA GLY A 248 -3.35 48.04 18.46
C GLY A 248 -2.30 47.15 17.77
N GLU A 249 -1.08 47.09 18.32
CA GLU A 249 -0.01 46.24 17.77
C GLU A 249 -0.28 44.74 18.00
N ASN A 250 -0.82 44.34 19.15
CA ASN A 250 -1.20 42.95 19.40
C ASN A 250 -2.33 42.47 18.47
N PHE A 251 -3.31 43.32 18.16
CA PHE A 251 -4.34 42.98 17.18
C PHE A 251 -3.82 42.92 15.73
N LYS A 252 -2.82 43.75 15.38
CA LYS A 252 -2.15 43.64 14.07
C LYS A 252 -1.38 42.33 13.92
N GLU A 253 -0.64 41.91 14.95
CA GLU A 253 0.10 40.65 14.94
C GLU A 253 -0.82 39.43 14.92
N LEU A 254 -1.93 39.47 15.68
CA LEU A 254 -2.97 38.43 15.59
C LEU A 254 -3.58 38.36 14.18
N ASN A 255 -3.89 39.50 13.57
CA ASN A 255 -4.45 39.55 12.22
C ASN A 255 -3.46 39.03 11.17
N ARG A 256 -2.16 39.32 11.33
CA ARG A 256 -1.08 38.72 10.51
C ARG A 256 -1.00 37.21 10.66
N ALA A 257 -1.09 36.70 11.88
CA ALA A 257 -1.07 35.25 12.13
C ALA A 257 -2.28 34.54 11.50
N VAL A 258 -3.47 35.16 11.57
CA VAL A 258 -4.68 34.64 10.91
C VAL A 258 -4.55 34.69 9.39
N MET A 259 -4.02 35.78 8.81
CA MET A 259 -3.75 35.86 7.36
C MET A 259 -2.75 34.78 6.91
N ALA A 260 -1.66 34.56 7.67
CA ALA A 260 -0.69 33.52 7.36
C ALA A 260 -1.31 32.10 7.40
N LEU A 261 -2.31 31.88 8.26
CA LEU A 261 -3.05 30.62 8.34
C LEU A 261 -3.97 30.43 7.13
N ILE A 262 -4.59 31.51 6.65
CA ILE A 262 -5.39 31.52 5.42
C ILE A 262 -4.50 31.26 4.19
N ASP A 263 -3.33 31.90 4.12
CA ASP A 263 -2.34 31.65 3.06
C ASP A 263 -1.85 30.20 3.08
N TRP A 264 -1.60 29.63 4.27
CA TRP A 264 -1.25 28.22 4.43
C TRP A 264 -2.39 27.30 3.96
N GLN A 265 -3.65 27.63 4.28
CA GLN A 265 -4.82 26.86 3.81
C GLN A 265 -4.96 26.86 2.29
N GLU A 266 -4.79 28.01 1.63
CA GLU A 266 -4.90 28.10 0.16
C GLU A 266 -3.75 27.33 -0.52
N ASN A 267 -2.54 27.41 0.03
CA ASN A 267 -1.40 26.63 -0.45
C ASN A 267 -1.60 25.12 -0.25
N TYR A 268 -2.14 24.69 0.89
CA TYR A 268 -2.43 23.27 1.15
C TYR A 268 -3.50 22.71 0.20
N LYS A 269 -4.53 23.50 -0.11
CA LYS A 269 -5.55 23.18 -1.12
C LYS A 269 -4.93 23.02 -2.51
N ASN A 270 -3.99 23.88 -2.90
CA ASN A 270 -3.28 23.75 -4.18
C ASN A 270 -2.44 22.46 -4.23
N GLN A 271 -1.72 22.12 -3.16
CA GLN A 271 -0.98 20.85 -3.07
C GLN A 271 -1.90 19.63 -3.18
N LEU A 272 -3.06 19.63 -2.53
CA LEU A 272 -4.02 18.53 -2.64
C LEU A 272 -4.54 18.37 -4.07
N ASN A 273 -4.81 19.47 -4.77
CA ASN A 273 -5.23 19.43 -6.17
C ASN A 273 -4.14 18.86 -7.09
N GLU A 274 -2.88 19.24 -6.90
CA GLU A 274 -1.75 18.65 -7.64
C GLU A 274 -1.58 17.16 -7.32
N MET A 275 -1.73 16.76 -6.05
CA MET A 275 -1.62 15.36 -5.66
C MET A 275 -2.75 14.51 -6.27
N ILE A 276 -3.98 15.03 -6.33
CA ILE A 276 -5.11 14.35 -6.99
C ILE A 276 -4.85 14.23 -8.50
N ALA A 277 -4.30 15.26 -9.14
CA ALA A 277 -3.94 15.23 -10.55
C ALA A 277 -2.86 14.17 -10.84
N LEU A 278 -1.80 14.13 -10.03
CA LEU A 278 -0.73 13.14 -10.13
C LEU A 278 -1.24 11.71 -9.89
N TYR A 279 -2.13 11.53 -8.91
CA TYR A 279 -2.73 10.24 -8.62
C TYR A 279 -3.56 9.73 -9.80
N ASN A 280 -4.42 10.58 -10.37
CA ASN A 280 -5.22 10.23 -11.55
C ASN A 280 -4.34 9.89 -12.76
N ALA A 281 -3.27 10.65 -13.01
CA ALA A 281 -2.31 10.36 -14.06
C ALA A 281 -1.59 9.01 -13.82
N GLY A 282 -1.25 8.69 -12.58
CA GLY A 282 -0.66 7.40 -12.19
C GLY A 282 -1.60 6.23 -12.45
N VAL A 283 -2.87 6.35 -12.05
CA VAL A 283 -3.90 5.33 -12.33
C VAL A 283 -4.06 5.11 -13.84
N GLN A 284 -4.12 6.18 -14.63
CA GLN A 284 -4.24 6.08 -16.08
C GLN A 284 -3.01 5.41 -16.73
N SER A 285 -1.81 5.71 -16.23
CA SER A 285 -0.57 5.07 -16.69
C SER A 285 -0.53 3.57 -16.37
N LEU A 286 -1.08 3.15 -15.22
CA LEU A 286 -1.24 1.73 -14.88
C LEU A 286 -2.20 1.01 -15.82
N THR A 287 -3.33 1.63 -16.19
CA THR A 287 -4.26 1.06 -17.17
C THR A 287 -3.63 0.92 -18.56
N VAL A 288 -2.82 1.90 -19.00
CA VAL A 288 -2.07 1.79 -20.28
C VAL A 288 -1.01 0.69 -20.22
N THR A 289 -0.36 0.53 -19.06
CA THR A 289 0.63 -0.53 -18.83
C THR A 289 -0.02 -1.91 -18.87
N GLU A 290 -1.17 -2.09 -18.21
CA GLU A 290 -1.99 -3.30 -18.28
C GLU A 290 -2.33 -3.67 -19.74
N SER A 291 -2.84 -2.71 -20.51
CA SER A 291 -3.19 -2.91 -21.92
C SER A 291 -1.97 -3.29 -22.77
N SER A 292 -0.82 -2.67 -22.50
CA SER A 292 0.42 -2.95 -23.22
C SER A 292 0.97 -4.34 -22.88
N ILE A 293 0.89 -4.76 -21.62
CA ILE A 293 1.29 -6.10 -21.18
C ILE A 293 0.39 -7.16 -21.82
N ALA A 294 -0.92 -6.95 -21.87
CA ALA A 294 -1.85 -7.86 -22.55
C ALA A 294 -1.55 -8.00 -24.06
N LYS A 295 -1.15 -6.90 -24.73
CA LYS A 295 -0.71 -6.94 -26.14
C LYS A 295 0.62 -7.68 -26.32
N ILE A 296 1.55 -7.54 -25.37
CA ILE A 296 2.83 -8.26 -25.39
C ILE A 296 2.56 -9.75 -25.22
N GLU A 297 1.71 -10.16 -24.28
CA GLU A 297 1.32 -11.56 -24.08
C GLU A 297 0.75 -12.17 -25.38
N GLY A 298 -0.23 -11.50 -26.00
CA GLY A 298 -0.83 -11.96 -27.24
C GLY A 298 0.15 -12.04 -28.42
N SER A 299 1.05 -11.06 -28.55
CA SER A 299 2.07 -11.06 -29.61
C SER A 299 3.15 -12.13 -29.37
N THR A 300 3.48 -12.41 -28.10
CA THR A 300 4.50 -13.41 -27.74
C THR A 300 4.00 -14.83 -27.97
N GLN A 301 2.70 -15.10 -27.81
CA GLN A 301 2.09 -16.39 -28.16
C GLN A 301 2.19 -16.75 -29.66
N ALA A 302 2.36 -15.77 -30.55
CA ALA A 302 2.50 -16.03 -31.98
C ALA A 302 3.90 -16.52 -32.38
N ILE A 303 4.92 -16.34 -31.52
CA ILE A 303 6.32 -16.69 -31.81
C ILE A 303 6.51 -18.21 -31.91
N PRO A 304 6.07 -19.05 -30.95
CA PRO A 304 6.19 -20.51 -31.04
C PRO A 304 5.52 -21.06 -32.30
N THR A 305 4.29 -20.60 -32.58
CA THR A 305 3.51 -21.01 -33.76
C THR A 305 4.21 -20.66 -35.07
N THR A 306 4.89 -19.52 -35.12
CA THR A 306 5.66 -19.11 -36.31
C THR A 306 6.95 -19.92 -36.44
N MET A 307 7.61 -20.26 -35.33
CA MET A 307 8.81 -21.08 -35.32
C MET A 307 8.56 -22.54 -35.73
N GLU A 308 7.43 -23.12 -35.34
CA GLU A 308 7.01 -24.46 -35.83
C GLU A 308 6.81 -24.46 -37.34
N LYS A 309 6.13 -23.43 -37.88
CA LYS A 309 5.93 -23.28 -39.33
C LYS A 309 7.27 -23.11 -40.06
N LEU A 310 8.19 -22.31 -39.50
CA LEU A 310 9.52 -22.12 -40.09
C LEU A 310 10.33 -23.43 -40.09
N SER A 311 10.25 -24.24 -39.04
CA SER A 311 10.89 -25.56 -38.98
C SER A 311 10.37 -26.49 -40.08
N SER A 312 9.07 -26.49 -40.34
CA SER A 312 8.46 -27.27 -41.42
C SER A 312 8.94 -26.81 -42.81
N VAL A 313 9.06 -25.49 -43.03
CA VAL A 313 9.59 -24.93 -44.27
C VAL A 313 11.06 -25.31 -44.47
N ILE A 314 11.89 -25.24 -43.43
CA ILE A 314 13.31 -25.63 -43.52
C ILE A 314 13.46 -27.12 -43.84
N ALA A 315 12.69 -28.00 -43.20
CA ALA A 315 12.74 -29.44 -43.48
C ALA A 315 12.31 -29.76 -44.92
N THR A 316 11.26 -29.10 -45.41
CA THR A 316 10.79 -29.28 -46.80
C THR A 316 11.84 -28.79 -47.80
N ASN A 317 12.50 -27.66 -47.53
CA ASN A 317 13.52 -27.11 -48.41
C ASN A 317 14.77 -28.02 -48.46
N GLN A 318 15.20 -28.57 -47.33
CA GLN A 318 16.32 -29.53 -47.29
C GLN A 318 16.02 -30.78 -48.13
N HIS A 319 14.81 -31.34 -47.98
CA HIS A 319 14.38 -32.49 -48.78
C HIS A 319 14.30 -32.17 -50.28
N GLN A 320 13.93 -30.95 -50.67
CA GLN A 320 13.93 -30.51 -52.06
C GLN A 320 15.35 -30.35 -52.62
N ILE A 321 16.30 -29.85 -51.83
CA ILE A 321 17.72 -29.74 -52.20
C ILE A 321 18.32 -31.13 -52.46
N ASP A 322 18.06 -32.09 -51.58
CA ASP A 322 18.58 -33.46 -51.72
C ASP A 322 18.01 -34.15 -52.97
N ASN A 323 16.70 -33.97 -53.24
CA ASN A 323 16.09 -34.48 -54.45
C ASN A 323 16.60 -33.81 -55.72
N LEU A 324 16.88 -32.50 -55.70
CA LEU A 324 17.50 -31.81 -56.83
C LEU A 324 18.89 -32.37 -57.14
N GLY A 325 19.69 -32.68 -56.10
CA GLY A 325 20.98 -33.34 -56.23
C GLY A 325 20.88 -34.73 -56.87
N ASN A 326 19.91 -35.54 -56.41
CA ASN A 326 19.67 -36.87 -56.95
C ASN A 326 19.16 -36.85 -58.40
N HIS A 327 18.29 -35.90 -58.74
CA HIS A 327 17.79 -35.73 -60.11
C HIS A 327 18.88 -35.24 -61.05
N LEU A 328 19.72 -34.27 -60.64
CA LEU A 328 20.86 -33.81 -61.45
C LEU A 328 21.88 -34.93 -61.72
N ASN A 329 22.12 -35.80 -60.73
CA ASN A 329 23.02 -36.94 -60.90
C ASN A 329 22.40 -38.03 -61.80
N SER A 330 21.12 -38.32 -61.63
CA SER A 330 20.38 -39.27 -62.48
C SER A 330 20.29 -38.80 -63.94
N PHE A 331 20.19 -37.49 -64.18
CA PHE A 331 20.16 -36.90 -65.53
C PHE A 331 21.54 -36.96 -66.22
N ALA A 332 22.63 -36.84 -65.45
CA ALA A 332 23.99 -37.03 -65.95
C ALA A 332 24.23 -38.49 -66.35
N GLU A 333 23.77 -39.46 -65.56
CA GLU A 333 23.89 -40.89 -65.88
C GLU A 333 23.00 -41.33 -67.04
N LEU A 334 21.81 -40.73 -67.21
CA LEU A 334 20.90 -41.03 -68.32
C LEU A 334 21.47 -40.58 -69.67
N ARG A 335 22.13 -39.42 -69.71
CA ARG A 335 22.88 -38.94 -70.89
C ARG A 335 23.97 -39.94 -71.30
N ASP A 336 24.69 -40.48 -70.32
CA ASP A 336 25.85 -41.34 -70.57
C ASP A 336 25.44 -42.78 -70.96
N LYS A 337 24.37 -43.31 -70.34
CA LYS A 337 23.84 -44.67 -70.65
C LYS A 337 23.00 -44.73 -71.94
N ALA A 338 22.34 -43.65 -72.35
CA ALA A 338 21.58 -43.62 -73.61
C ALA A 338 22.48 -43.63 -74.86
N ILE A 339 23.71 -43.13 -74.76
CA ILE A 339 24.70 -43.11 -75.85
C ILE A 339 25.36 -44.50 -76.05
N GLN A 340 25.33 -45.39 -75.05
CA GLN A 340 26.00 -46.69 -75.04
C GLN A 340 25.09 -47.91 -75.28
N ALA A 341 23.76 -47.76 -75.18
CA ALA A 341 22.84 -48.91 -75.17
C ALA A 341 22.54 -49.54 -76.55
N VAL A 342 22.81 -48.87 -77.66
CA VAL A 342 22.44 -49.38 -79.01
C VAL A 342 23.39 -50.50 -79.51
N PRO A 343 24.72 -50.44 -79.29
CA PRO A 343 25.65 -51.51 -79.67
C PRO A 343 25.64 -52.72 -78.70
N GLU A 344 25.25 -52.53 -77.43
CA GLU A 344 25.29 -53.57 -76.40
C GLU A 344 24.19 -54.63 -76.57
N ILE A 345 23.00 -54.23 -77.03
CA ILE A 345 21.87 -55.15 -77.25
C ILE A 345 22.21 -56.22 -78.31
N GLN A 346 23.03 -55.91 -79.32
CA GLN A 346 23.49 -56.89 -80.32
C GLN A 346 24.57 -57.83 -79.78
N ASN A 347 25.45 -57.37 -78.90
CA ASN A 347 26.53 -58.19 -78.31
C ASN A 347 26.02 -59.11 -77.19
N GLN A 348 25.02 -58.68 -76.41
CA GLN A 348 24.48 -59.46 -75.29
C GLN A 348 23.66 -60.67 -75.73
N ILE A 349 22.98 -60.63 -76.90
CA ILE A 349 22.26 -61.79 -77.44
C ILE A 349 23.22 -62.93 -77.79
N SER A 350 24.42 -62.61 -78.28
CA SER A 350 25.45 -63.61 -78.62
C SER A 350 26.20 -64.12 -77.39
N ALA A 351 26.47 -63.25 -76.41
CA ALA A 351 27.09 -63.64 -75.14
C ALA A 351 26.13 -64.46 -74.24
N MET A 352 24.81 -64.22 -74.33
CA MET A 352 23.79 -64.95 -73.57
C MET A 352 23.78 -66.45 -73.88
N LEU A 353 24.02 -66.85 -75.13
CA LEU A 353 24.10 -68.25 -75.56
C LEU A 353 25.37 -68.98 -75.04
N SER A 354 26.47 -68.25 -74.82
CA SER A 354 27.73 -68.81 -74.30
C SER A 354 27.80 -68.76 -72.76
N ASN A 355 27.22 -67.73 -72.14
CA ASN A 355 27.21 -67.55 -70.69
C ASN A 355 26.12 -68.38 -69.99
N MET A 356 25.20 -69.01 -70.72
CA MET A 356 24.18 -69.88 -70.10
C MET A 356 24.79 -71.19 -69.57
N GLU A 357 25.85 -71.69 -70.20
CA GLU A 357 26.55 -72.93 -69.81
C GLU A 357 27.57 -72.69 -68.67
N LYS A 358 28.30 -71.55 -68.73
CA LYS A 358 29.16 -71.06 -67.63
C LYS A 358 28.34 -70.55 -66.44
N GLY A 359 27.23 -69.89 -66.74
CA GLY A 359 26.36 -69.22 -65.78
C GLY A 359 25.68 -70.16 -64.81
N ASN A 360 25.52 -71.45 -65.12
CA ASN A 360 24.96 -72.43 -64.19
C ASN A 360 26.00 -72.89 -63.14
N GLY A 361 27.28 -72.98 -63.52
CA GLY A 361 28.39 -73.22 -62.58
C GLY A 361 28.70 -71.99 -61.72
N ASP A 362 28.74 -70.82 -62.36
CA ASP A 362 28.88 -69.53 -61.66
C ASP A 362 27.67 -69.23 -60.78
N LEU A 363 26.45 -69.71 -61.11
CA LEU A 363 25.27 -69.61 -60.24
C LEU A 363 25.45 -70.41 -58.96
N ILE A 364 25.91 -71.67 -59.05
CA ILE A 364 26.13 -72.49 -57.86
C ILE A 364 27.23 -71.87 -56.99
N GLN A 365 28.30 -71.36 -57.60
CA GLN A 365 29.38 -70.69 -56.89
C GLN A 365 28.96 -69.33 -56.31
N SER A 366 28.15 -68.55 -57.03
CA SER A 366 27.65 -67.23 -56.60
C SER A 366 26.55 -67.35 -55.54
N VAL A 367 25.71 -68.39 -55.60
CA VAL A 367 24.74 -68.71 -54.54
C VAL A 367 25.45 -69.20 -53.28
N LYS A 368 26.54 -69.97 -53.43
CA LYS A 368 27.38 -70.39 -52.29
C LYS A 368 28.12 -69.21 -51.66
N ALA A 369 28.82 -68.40 -52.47
CA ALA A 369 29.53 -67.20 -52.03
C ALA A 369 28.55 -66.15 -51.48
N GLY A 370 27.40 -65.96 -52.13
CA GLY A 370 26.33 -65.08 -51.64
C GLY A 370 25.73 -65.57 -50.32
N GLY A 371 25.58 -66.88 -50.13
CA GLY A 371 25.16 -67.46 -48.85
C GLY A 371 26.19 -67.28 -47.74
N GLU A 372 27.49 -67.43 -48.04
CA GLU A 372 28.60 -67.17 -47.11
C GLU A 372 28.72 -65.69 -46.76
N GLN A 373 28.57 -64.81 -47.74
CA GLN A 373 28.61 -63.36 -47.55
C GLN A 373 27.38 -62.86 -46.79
N LEU A 374 26.19 -63.42 -47.06
CA LEU A 374 24.97 -63.14 -46.30
C LEU A 374 25.12 -63.62 -44.85
N LYS A 375 25.70 -64.81 -44.61
CA LYS A 375 26.02 -65.30 -43.27
C LYS A 375 26.98 -64.35 -42.54
N GLN A 376 28.03 -63.87 -43.21
CA GLN A 376 28.99 -62.95 -42.63
C GLN A 376 28.35 -61.59 -42.31
N SER A 377 27.58 -61.03 -43.24
CA SER A 377 26.84 -59.77 -43.04
C SER A 377 25.80 -59.89 -41.92
N LEU A 378 25.09 -61.02 -41.81
CA LEU A 378 24.14 -61.26 -40.72
C LEU A 378 24.84 -61.37 -39.36
N ASN A 379 25.98 -62.06 -39.29
CA ASN A 379 26.78 -62.14 -38.07
C ASN A 379 27.32 -60.77 -37.64
N GLN A 380 27.91 -60.00 -38.58
CA GLN A 380 28.40 -58.65 -38.30
C GLN A 380 27.26 -57.70 -37.90
N SER A 381 26.10 -57.81 -38.56
CA SER A 381 24.93 -56.99 -38.21
C SER A 381 24.43 -57.34 -36.81
N ALA A 382 24.39 -58.62 -36.44
CA ALA A 382 23.99 -59.06 -35.10
C ALA A 382 24.97 -58.60 -34.01
N GLU A 383 26.26 -58.65 -34.30
CA GLU A 383 27.33 -58.17 -33.40
C GLU A 383 27.26 -56.65 -33.20
N GLN A 384 27.13 -55.88 -34.29
CA GLN A 384 26.93 -54.43 -34.23
C GLN A 384 25.64 -54.04 -33.53
N LEU A 385 24.53 -54.74 -33.77
CA LEU A 385 23.27 -54.49 -33.07
C LEU A 385 23.44 -54.70 -31.57
N SER A 386 24.11 -55.79 -31.17
CA SER A 386 24.35 -56.09 -29.75
C SER A 386 25.26 -55.06 -29.09
N GLU A 387 26.37 -54.66 -29.72
CA GLU A 387 27.23 -53.60 -29.20
C GLU A 387 26.49 -52.27 -29.08
N SER A 388 25.71 -51.90 -30.09
CA SER A 388 24.94 -50.66 -30.10
C SER A 388 23.83 -50.66 -29.03
N PHE A 389 23.18 -51.81 -28.79
CA PHE A 389 22.22 -52.00 -27.70
C PHE A 389 22.90 -51.93 -26.33
N ALA A 390 24.05 -52.58 -26.15
CA ALA A 390 24.80 -52.54 -24.89
C ALA A 390 25.29 -51.12 -24.56
N ALA A 391 25.83 -50.42 -25.56
CA ALA A 391 26.28 -49.03 -25.43
C ALA A 391 25.11 -48.08 -25.10
N SER A 392 23.99 -48.22 -25.81
CA SER A 392 22.79 -47.42 -25.57
C SER A 392 22.17 -47.71 -24.20
N GLY A 393 22.13 -48.98 -23.78
CA GLY A 393 21.65 -49.38 -22.45
C GLY A 393 22.49 -48.77 -21.33
N ASN A 394 23.82 -48.85 -21.43
CA ASN A 394 24.72 -48.23 -20.45
C ASN A 394 24.57 -46.70 -20.40
N LYS A 395 24.47 -46.05 -21.56
CA LYS A 395 24.30 -44.59 -21.64
C LYS A 395 22.96 -44.14 -21.06
N PHE A 396 21.91 -44.93 -21.24
CA PHE A 396 20.60 -44.67 -20.65
C PHE A 396 20.63 -44.81 -19.13
N VAL A 397 21.23 -45.89 -18.61
CA VAL A 397 21.39 -46.11 -17.16
C VAL A 397 22.20 -44.98 -16.52
N GLN A 398 23.30 -44.56 -17.17
CA GLN A 398 24.12 -43.45 -16.68
C GLN A 398 23.32 -42.13 -16.63
N LYS A 399 22.63 -41.76 -17.72
CA LYS A 399 21.82 -40.54 -17.74
C LYS A 399 20.67 -40.56 -16.72
N LEU A 400 20.04 -41.71 -16.50
CA LEU A 400 19.03 -41.86 -15.46
C LEU A 400 19.62 -41.65 -14.06
N THR A 401 20.82 -42.20 -13.82
CA THR A 401 21.52 -42.05 -12.53
C THR A 401 21.88 -40.59 -12.28
N ASP A 402 22.51 -39.92 -13.25
CA ASP A 402 22.87 -38.50 -13.16
C ASP A 402 21.65 -37.61 -12.92
N SER A 403 20.55 -37.86 -13.66
CA SER A 403 19.30 -37.10 -13.50
C SER A 403 18.66 -37.30 -12.13
N SER A 404 18.73 -38.53 -11.59
CA SER A 404 18.22 -38.85 -10.26
C SER A 404 19.02 -38.13 -9.17
N GLU A 405 20.35 -38.07 -9.31
CA GLU A 405 21.23 -37.38 -8.37
C GLU A 405 21.03 -35.85 -8.40
N GLU A 406 20.91 -35.25 -9.58
CA GLU A 406 20.61 -33.82 -9.73
C GLU A 406 19.24 -33.46 -9.12
N PHE A 407 18.23 -34.32 -9.33
CA PHE A 407 16.91 -34.15 -8.75
C PHE A 407 16.94 -34.24 -7.22
N ALA A 408 17.66 -35.22 -6.65
CA ALA A 408 17.82 -35.36 -5.21
C ALA A 408 18.53 -34.15 -4.60
N LYS A 409 19.59 -33.64 -5.25
CA LYS A 409 20.31 -32.43 -4.83
C LYS A 409 19.42 -31.19 -4.85
N THR A 410 18.70 -30.97 -5.95
CA THR A 410 17.76 -29.84 -6.08
C THR A 410 16.67 -29.92 -5.00
N THR A 411 16.15 -31.12 -4.73
CA THR A 411 15.17 -31.35 -3.67
C THR A 411 15.72 -31.01 -2.29
N ARG A 412 16.97 -31.41 -1.97
CA ARG A 412 17.63 -31.05 -0.71
C ARG A 412 17.80 -29.55 -0.55
N GLN A 413 18.24 -28.85 -1.59
CA GLN A 413 18.39 -27.39 -1.57
C GLN A 413 17.06 -26.66 -1.36
N ALA A 414 15.99 -27.13 -2.02
CA ALA A 414 14.65 -26.58 -1.80
C ALA A 414 14.21 -26.75 -0.34
N ASN A 415 14.51 -27.89 0.29
CA ASN A 415 14.19 -28.11 1.71
C ASN A 415 14.99 -27.22 2.66
N GLU A 416 16.28 -26.99 2.39
CA GLU A 416 17.10 -26.07 3.19
C GLU A 416 16.55 -24.64 3.13
N LEU A 417 16.14 -24.18 1.94
CA LEU A 417 15.50 -22.87 1.76
C LEU A 417 14.16 -22.77 2.49
N ILE A 418 13.31 -23.80 2.41
CA ILE A 418 12.04 -23.84 3.13
C ILE A 418 12.30 -23.78 4.64
N SER A 419 13.24 -24.57 5.16
CA SER A 419 13.57 -24.59 6.60
C SER A 419 14.09 -23.24 7.08
N SER A 420 14.98 -22.60 6.31
CA SER A 420 15.49 -21.26 6.61
C SER A 420 14.36 -20.21 6.64
N ASN A 421 13.44 -20.26 5.67
CA ASN A 421 12.30 -19.35 5.64
C ASN A 421 11.36 -19.54 6.84
N ILE A 422 11.14 -20.77 7.29
CA ILE A 422 10.31 -21.02 8.48
C ILE A 422 10.97 -20.46 9.73
N GLU A 423 12.29 -20.62 9.89
CA GLU A 423 13.01 -20.04 11.03
C GLU A 423 13.00 -18.51 11.02
N ASN A 424 13.14 -17.89 9.84
CA ASN A 424 13.01 -16.43 9.68
C ASN A 424 11.62 -15.94 10.08
N VAL A 425 10.57 -16.63 9.64
CA VAL A 425 9.17 -16.31 10.00
C VAL A 425 8.94 -16.48 11.50
N ARG A 426 9.47 -17.56 12.10
CA ARG A 426 9.40 -17.82 13.54
C ARG A 426 10.05 -16.70 14.34
N THR A 427 11.26 -16.30 13.96
CA THR A 427 12.03 -15.22 14.61
C THR A 427 11.30 -13.89 14.50
N THR A 428 10.88 -13.52 13.28
CA THR A 428 10.13 -12.28 13.04
C THR A 428 8.84 -12.23 13.85
N SER A 429 8.11 -13.36 13.91
CA SER A 429 6.88 -13.46 14.71
C SER A 429 7.12 -13.27 16.21
N GLN A 430 8.24 -13.79 16.73
CA GLN A 430 8.64 -13.61 18.12
C GLN A 430 9.02 -12.16 18.42
N GLU A 431 9.73 -11.49 17.51
CA GLU A 431 10.06 -10.05 17.64
C GLU A 431 8.80 -9.19 17.66
N ILE A 432 7.85 -9.47 16.75
CA ILE A 432 6.54 -8.77 16.73
C ILE A 432 5.83 -8.93 18.07
N LYS A 433 5.81 -10.15 18.63
CA LYS A 433 5.21 -10.40 19.94
C LYS A 433 5.84 -9.54 21.03
N VAL A 434 7.17 -9.54 21.14
CA VAL A 434 7.89 -8.76 22.16
C VAL A 434 7.64 -7.26 22.00
N ASN A 435 7.66 -6.76 20.76
CA ASN A 435 7.40 -5.35 20.48
C ASN A 435 5.95 -4.93 20.82
N LEU A 436 4.97 -5.80 20.57
CA LEU A 436 3.57 -5.55 20.93
C LEU A 436 3.37 -5.56 22.45
N GLU A 437 3.98 -6.50 23.17
CA GLU A 437 3.96 -6.53 24.65
C GLU A 437 4.62 -5.26 25.24
N ALA A 438 5.76 -4.85 24.68
CA ALA A 438 6.43 -3.61 25.09
C ALA A 438 5.59 -2.36 24.79
N THR A 439 4.93 -2.31 23.63
CA THR A 439 4.02 -1.21 23.26
C THR A 439 2.84 -1.13 24.20
N ALA A 440 2.18 -2.25 24.48
CA ALA A 440 1.06 -2.30 25.42
C ALA A 440 1.46 -1.85 26.82
N LYS A 441 2.64 -2.28 27.30
CA LYS A 441 3.19 -1.83 28.58
C LYS A 441 3.50 -0.33 28.59
N SER A 442 4.18 0.17 27.56
CA SER A 442 4.50 1.60 27.43
C SER A 442 3.23 2.46 27.41
N MET A 443 2.20 2.00 26.72
CA MET A 443 0.90 2.68 26.67
C MET A 443 0.22 2.70 28.05
N SER A 444 0.27 1.59 28.78
CA SER A 444 -0.23 1.51 30.16
C SER A 444 0.50 2.46 31.10
N ASP A 445 1.83 2.51 31.01
CA ASP A 445 2.64 3.39 31.84
C ASP A 445 2.40 4.87 31.49
N GLN A 446 2.28 5.21 30.20
CA GLN A 446 1.90 6.56 29.76
C GLN A 446 0.50 6.94 30.25
N GLN A 447 -0.47 6.03 30.22
CA GLN A 447 -1.81 6.30 30.75
C GLN A 447 -1.78 6.62 32.26
N LYS A 448 -0.97 5.92 33.05
CA LYS A 448 -0.81 6.22 34.48
C LYS A 448 -0.22 7.61 34.71
N VAL A 449 0.80 8.00 33.94
CA VAL A 449 1.41 9.33 34.02
C VAL A 449 0.39 10.40 33.66
N LEU A 450 -0.32 10.23 32.54
CA LEU A 450 -1.36 11.15 32.09
C LEU A 450 -2.45 11.34 33.17
N ASN A 451 -2.89 10.26 33.80
CA ASN A 451 -3.87 10.34 34.90
C ASN A 451 -3.32 11.07 36.13
N GLN A 452 -2.04 10.92 36.44
CA GLN A 452 -1.39 11.68 37.52
C GLN A 452 -1.31 13.18 37.18
N GLU A 453 -0.93 13.52 35.96
CA GLU A 453 -0.88 14.93 35.49
C GLU A 453 -2.28 15.57 35.51
N PHE A 454 -3.31 14.86 35.05
CA PHE A 454 -4.69 15.35 35.14
C PHE A 454 -5.14 15.57 36.58
N LYS A 455 -4.78 14.66 37.49
CA LYS A 455 -5.10 14.83 38.92
C LYS A 455 -4.41 16.05 39.51
N GLN A 456 -3.12 16.24 39.22
CA GLN A 456 -2.37 17.41 39.67
C GLN A 456 -2.95 18.71 39.11
N MET A 457 -3.32 18.72 37.84
CA MET A 457 -3.95 19.88 37.21
C MET A 457 -5.30 20.21 37.88
N ALA A 458 -6.13 19.21 38.15
CA ALA A 458 -7.40 19.41 38.87
C ALA A 458 -7.18 19.96 40.29
N GLU A 459 -6.16 19.48 41.01
CA GLU A 459 -5.77 20.00 42.32
C GLU A 459 -5.29 21.46 42.23
N GLN A 460 -4.42 21.79 41.27
CA GLN A 460 -3.93 23.15 41.04
C GLN A 460 -5.07 24.12 40.71
N ILE A 461 -5.98 23.72 39.85
CA ILE A 461 -7.15 24.50 39.46
C ILE A 461 -8.06 24.74 40.69
N THR A 462 -8.27 23.72 41.52
CA THR A 462 -9.04 23.86 42.76
C THR A 462 -8.37 24.83 43.74
N GLN A 463 -7.06 24.71 43.92
CA GLN A 463 -6.28 25.62 44.76
C GLN A 463 -6.32 27.05 44.23
N PHE A 464 -6.20 27.24 42.91
CA PHE A 464 -6.32 28.55 42.28
C PHE A 464 -7.70 29.16 42.52
N ALA A 465 -8.78 28.42 42.29
CA ALA A 465 -10.13 28.88 42.53
C ALA A 465 -10.35 29.31 43.99
N GLN A 466 -9.83 28.52 44.94
CA GLN A 466 -9.94 28.83 46.36
C GLN A 466 -9.09 30.03 46.78
N LYS A 467 -7.87 30.14 46.25
CA LYS A 467 -7.01 31.32 46.48
C LYS A 467 -7.66 32.58 45.93
N TRP A 468 -8.17 32.52 44.70
CA TRP A 468 -8.87 33.62 44.06
C TRP A 468 -10.10 34.04 44.87
N GLN A 469 -10.90 33.08 45.35
CA GLN A 469 -12.06 33.37 46.20
C GLN A 469 -11.66 34.10 47.49
N ASN A 470 -10.59 33.65 48.16
CA ASN A 470 -10.09 34.28 49.38
C ASN A 470 -9.52 35.69 49.12
N GLU A 471 -8.77 35.88 48.04
CA GLU A 471 -8.24 37.18 47.64
C GLU A 471 -9.38 38.15 47.28
N PHE A 472 -10.41 37.66 46.59
CA PHE A 472 -11.59 38.44 46.25
C PHE A 472 -12.37 38.88 47.50
N ASP A 473 -12.62 37.98 48.46
CA ASP A 473 -13.28 38.34 49.74
C ASP A 473 -12.45 39.38 50.52
N THR A 474 -11.13 39.17 50.58
CA THR A 474 -10.21 40.08 51.27
C THR A 474 -10.20 41.47 50.63
N ASN A 475 -10.08 41.55 49.29
CA ASN A 475 -10.12 42.81 48.57
C ASN A 475 -11.47 43.51 48.73
N THR A 476 -12.58 42.77 48.68
CA THR A 476 -13.92 43.32 48.89
C THR A 476 -14.06 43.93 50.28
N ARG A 477 -13.60 43.23 51.33
CA ARG A 477 -13.55 43.77 52.70
C ARG A 477 -12.68 45.01 52.81
N GLN A 478 -11.49 45.00 52.20
CA GLN A 478 -10.59 46.17 52.22
C GLN A 478 -11.19 47.38 51.52
N ILE A 479 -11.86 47.19 50.38
CA ILE A 479 -12.60 48.26 49.70
C ILE A 479 -13.68 48.81 50.63
N GLN A 480 -14.45 47.94 51.27
CA GLN A 480 -15.50 48.34 52.21
C GLN A 480 -14.95 49.14 53.41
N GLU A 481 -13.83 48.69 54.00
CA GLU A 481 -13.16 49.38 55.11
C GLU A 481 -12.61 50.74 54.68
N ARG A 482 -11.92 50.81 53.53
CA ARG A 482 -11.40 52.08 53.00
C ARG A 482 -12.52 53.07 52.68
N PHE A 483 -13.64 52.58 52.13
CA PHE A 483 -14.80 53.42 51.87
C PHE A 483 -15.39 53.97 53.16
N ALA A 484 -15.53 53.13 54.21
CA ALA A 484 -15.99 53.57 55.52
C ALA A 484 -15.04 54.62 56.15
N GLN A 485 -13.73 54.41 56.07
CA GLN A 485 -12.72 55.36 56.54
C GLN A 485 -12.77 56.68 55.75
N SER A 486 -12.90 56.62 54.43
CA SER A 486 -13.00 57.82 53.59
C SER A 486 -14.26 58.62 53.90
N ILE A 487 -15.39 57.97 54.20
CA ILE A 487 -16.60 58.66 54.66
C ILE A 487 -16.38 59.31 56.02
N ASP A 488 -15.74 58.62 56.97
CA ASP A 488 -15.46 59.17 58.30
C ASP A 488 -14.51 60.38 58.24
N GLU A 489 -13.45 60.31 57.44
CA GLU A 489 -12.55 61.44 57.20
C GLU A 489 -13.26 62.61 56.51
N MET A 490 -14.09 62.34 55.50
CA MET A 490 -14.89 63.38 54.83
C MET A 490 -15.85 64.05 55.81
N MET A 491 -16.54 63.28 56.65
CA MET A 491 -17.44 63.80 57.69
C MET A 491 -16.69 64.64 58.73
N LYS A 492 -15.52 64.20 59.20
CA LYS A 492 -14.67 64.97 60.12
C LYS A 492 -14.19 66.28 59.49
N LYS A 493 -13.74 66.24 58.23
CA LYS A 493 -13.29 67.43 57.50
C LYS A 493 -14.44 68.41 57.28
N GLN A 494 -15.62 67.91 56.92
CA GLN A 494 -16.83 68.72 56.76
C GLN A 494 -17.29 69.35 58.09
N LEU A 495 -17.24 68.61 59.20
CA LEU A 495 -17.57 69.11 60.53
C LEU A 495 -16.58 70.22 60.96
N SER A 496 -15.28 70.01 60.70
CA SER A 496 -14.24 70.99 60.98
C SER A 496 -14.41 72.26 60.13
N GLU A 497 -14.68 72.13 58.83
CA GLU A 497 -14.95 73.28 57.95
C GLU A 497 -16.22 74.03 58.37
N ASN A 498 -17.31 73.33 58.69
CA ASN A 498 -18.53 73.95 59.23
C ASN A 498 -18.27 74.67 60.55
N THR A 499 -17.46 74.09 61.45
CA THR A 499 -17.09 74.73 62.72
C THR A 499 -16.26 76.00 62.48
N ARG A 500 -15.29 75.95 61.55
CA ARG A 500 -14.53 77.14 61.13
C ARG A 500 -15.42 78.20 60.49
N LEU A 501 -16.42 77.79 59.71
CA LEU A 501 -17.35 78.69 59.06
C LEU A 501 -18.27 79.37 60.09
N MET A 502 -18.76 78.62 61.08
CA MET A 502 -19.51 79.17 62.22
C MET A 502 -18.66 80.12 63.06
N THR A 503 -17.39 79.79 63.32
CA THR A 503 -16.47 80.69 64.04
C THR A 503 -16.25 81.99 63.26
N ARG A 504 -16.07 81.91 61.93
CA ARG A 504 -15.96 83.09 61.06
C ARG A 504 -17.24 83.92 61.05
N LEU A 505 -18.41 83.27 61.03
CA LEU A 505 -19.71 83.95 61.12
C LEU A 505 -19.90 84.64 62.48
N GLU A 506 -19.50 84.01 63.58
CA GLU A 506 -19.51 84.65 64.91
C GLU A 506 -18.60 85.87 64.95
N GLU A 507 -17.40 85.78 64.39
CA GLU A 507 -16.44 86.88 64.38
C GLU A 507 -16.89 88.04 63.47
N GLU A 508 -17.48 87.75 62.31
CA GLU A 508 -18.14 88.73 61.45
C GLU A 508 -19.37 89.36 62.12
N ASN A 509 -20.23 88.57 62.77
CA ASN A 509 -21.36 89.10 63.53
C ASN A 509 -20.90 90.01 64.68
N LYS A 510 -19.80 89.65 65.36
CA LYS A 510 -19.22 90.46 66.43
C LYS A 510 -18.66 91.78 65.89
N LYS A 511 -18.00 91.77 64.73
CA LYS A 511 -17.57 92.99 64.02
C LYS A 511 -18.76 93.83 63.58
N ALA A 512 -19.80 93.23 62.99
CA ALA A 512 -21.00 93.94 62.57
C ALA A 512 -21.72 94.60 63.76
N LEU A 513 -21.84 93.89 64.89
CA LEU A 513 -22.39 94.41 66.14
C LEU A 513 -21.54 95.54 66.73
N ALA A 514 -20.21 95.42 66.73
CA ALA A 514 -19.31 96.47 67.18
C ALA A 514 -19.46 97.73 66.32
N THR A 515 -19.49 97.57 65.00
CA THR A 515 -19.68 98.67 64.03
C THR A 515 -21.06 99.30 64.18
N THR A 516 -22.10 98.51 64.45
CA THR A 516 -23.45 98.99 64.75
C THR A 516 -23.47 99.77 66.06
N GLY A 517 -22.82 99.28 67.12
CA GLY A 517 -22.69 99.97 68.40
C GLY A 517 -21.97 101.32 68.27
N GLU A 518 -20.89 101.36 67.49
CA GLU A 518 -20.15 102.59 67.20
C GLU A 518 -21.01 103.60 66.41
N SER A 519 -21.82 103.11 65.46
CA SER A 519 -22.77 103.94 64.71
C SER A 519 -23.92 104.48 65.58
N VAL A 520 -24.45 103.66 66.50
CA VAL A 520 -25.47 104.06 67.48
C VAL A 520 -24.91 105.09 68.46
N GLU A 521 -23.68 104.92 68.95
CA GLU A 521 -23.02 105.92 69.80
C GLU A 521 -22.86 107.26 69.07
N LYS A 522 -22.51 107.21 67.78
CA LYS A 522 -22.43 108.40 66.92
C LYS A 522 -23.79 109.09 66.75
N GLN A 523 -24.86 108.32 66.59
CA GLN A 523 -26.23 108.85 66.55
C GLN A 523 -26.66 109.46 67.89
N LEU A 524 -26.33 108.84 69.02
CA LEU A 524 -26.59 109.38 70.35
C LEU A 524 -25.86 110.71 70.58
N LYS A 525 -24.59 110.82 70.19
CA LYS A 525 -23.84 112.09 70.24
C LYS A 525 -24.48 113.19 69.39
N LEU A 526 -25.00 112.84 68.20
CA LEU A 526 -25.72 113.78 67.35
C LEU A 526 -27.03 114.26 68.01
N ILE A 527 -27.76 113.35 68.65
CA ILE A 527 -28.97 113.69 69.43
C ILE A 527 -28.62 114.63 70.59
N ASP A 528 -27.56 114.33 71.34
CA ASP A 528 -27.13 115.13 72.50
C ASP A 528 -26.77 116.56 72.07
N THR A 529 -26.00 116.68 70.97
CA THR A 529 -25.64 117.98 70.38
C THR A 529 -26.87 118.73 69.88
N SER A 530 -27.83 118.02 69.28
CA SER A 530 -29.10 118.59 68.83
C SER A 530 -29.98 119.05 70.00
N MET A 531 -30.02 118.28 71.10
CA MET A 531 -30.74 118.65 72.33
C MET A 531 -30.11 119.86 73.01
N GLU A 532 -28.78 119.96 73.06
CA GLU A 532 -28.07 121.11 73.61
C GLU A 532 -28.38 122.39 72.81
N THR A 533 -28.40 122.27 71.47
CA THR A 533 -28.78 123.37 70.57
C THR A 533 -30.22 123.81 70.79
N GLU A 534 -31.13 122.86 71.00
CA GLU A 534 -32.55 123.15 71.22
C GLU A 534 -32.82 123.72 72.61
N LEU A 535 -32.11 123.25 73.64
CA LEU A 535 -32.13 123.85 74.98
C LEU A 535 -31.64 125.30 74.96
N LYS A 536 -30.58 125.61 74.20
CA LYS A 536 -30.15 127.00 73.96
C LYS A 536 -31.24 127.84 73.29
N ARG A 537 -31.89 127.32 72.26
CA ARG A 537 -32.98 128.00 71.55
C ARG A 537 -34.17 128.29 72.46
N VAL A 538 -34.56 127.32 73.29
CA VAL A 538 -35.64 127.47 74.28
C VAL A 538 -35.26 128.50 75.36
N MET A 539 -34.01 128.49 75.83
CA MET A 539 -33.50 129.50 76.79
C MET A 539 -33.48 130.91 76.20
N GLU A 540 -33.11 131.08 74.93
CA GLU A 540 -33.20 132.37 74.21
C GLU A 540 -34.65 132.85 74.05
N GLN A 541 -35.57 131.96 73.70
CA GLN A 541 -37.01 132.28 73.61
C GLN A 541 -37.63 132.61 74.98
N MET A 542 -37.21 131.93 76.04
CA MET A 542 -37.61 132.28 77.41
C MET A 542 -37.05 133.64 77.83
N GLY A 543 -35.78 133.94 77.51
CA GLY A 543 -35.16 135.23 77.79
C GLY A 543 -35.83 136.41 77.08
N THR A 544 -36.20 136.24 75.80
CA THR A 544 -36.97 137.25 75.06
C THR A 544 -38.39 137.42 75.60
N SER A 545 -39.04 136.34 76.01
CA SER A 545 -40.37 136.38 76.63
C SER A 545 -40.35 137.09 78.00
N LEU A 546 -39.33 136.82 78.83
CA LEU A 546 -39.12 137.49 80.13
C LEU A 546 -38.82 138.99 79.97
N ALA A 547 -38.00 139.37 78.99
CA ALA A 547 -37.74 140.78 78.68
C ALA A 547 -39.01 141.52 78.25
N THR A 548 -39.90 140.84 77.49
CA THR A 548 -41.18 141.40 77.05
C THR A 548 -42.15 141.58 78.21
N ILE A 549 -42.23 140.62 79.13
CA ILE A 549 -43.04 140.72 80.36
C ILE A 549 -42.53 141.85 81.26
N SER A 550 -41.21 141.96 81.47
CA SER A 550 -40.61 143.00 82.30
C SER A 550 -40.86 144.40 81.74
N ARG A 551 -40.82 144.56 80.40
CA ARG A 551 -41.13 145.84 79.74
C ARG A 551 -42.61 146.21 79.92
N LYS A 552 -43.52 145.25 79.75
CA LYS A 552 -44.97 145.45 79.99
C LYS A 552 -45.29 145.81 81.45
N PHE A 553 -44.62 145.17 82.41
CA PHE A 553 -44.77 145.48 83.83
C PHE A 553 -44.27 146.90 84.17
N THR A 554 -43.22 147.36 83.49
CA THR A 554 -42.67 148.72 83.67
C THR A 554 -43.60 149.79 83.09
N ASP A 555 -44.22 149.50 81.94
CA ASP A 555 -45.19 150.40 81.31
C ASP A 555 -46.49 150.50 82.13
N ASP A 556 -47.01 149.37 82.64
CA ASP A 556 -48.20 149.35 83.50
C ASP A 556 -47.95 150.11 84.83
N TYR A 557 -46.76 150.01 85.41
CA TYR A 557 -46.38 150.76 86.62
C TYR A 557 -46.29 152.27 86.35
N LYS A 558 -45.84 152.67 85.16
CA LYS A 558 -45.80 154.08 84.72
C LYS A 558 -47.19 154.66 84.54
N GLU A 559 -48.13 153.90 83.99
CA GLU A 559 -49.52 154.33 83.84
C GLU A 559 -50.20 154.52 85.21
N LEU A 560 -49.95 153.61 86.16
CA LEU A 560 -50.50 153.68 87.52
C LEU A 560 -49.99 154.92 88.30
N VAL A 561 -48.71 155.24 88.18
CA VAL A 561 -48.10 156.41 88.83
C VAL A 561 -48.62 157.72 88.21
N ASN A 562 -48.80 157.77 86.89
CA ASN A 562 -49.39 158.95 86.23
C ASN A 562 -50.85 159.19 86.65
N ARG A 563 -51.65 158.13 86.82
CA ARG A 563 -53.03 158.27 87.34
C ARG A 563 -53.09 158.65 88.82
N MET A 564 -52.08 158.30 89.62
CA MET A 564 -51.96 158.78 91.01
C MET A 564 -51.63 160.27 91.09
N VAL A 565 -50.79 160.79 90.18
CA VAL A 565 -50.41 162.21 90.14
C VAL A 565 -51.58 163.12 89.72
N GLU A 566 -52.46 162.66 88.83
CA GLU A 566 -53.68 163.39 88.43
C GLU A 566 -54.69 163.57 89.59
N ILE A 567 -54.71 162.67 90.57
CA ILE A 567 -55.63 162.74 91.73
C ILE A 567 -55.10 163.70 92.82
N THR A 568 -53.78 163.93 92.89
CA THR A 568 -53.16 164.78 93.92
C THR A 568 -53.12 166.28 93.61
N ASN A 569 -53.37 166.72 92.37
CA ASN A 569 -53.33 168.15 91.98
C ASN A 569 -54.72 168.84 91.90
N TYR A 570 -55.81 168.19 92.32
CA TYR A 570 -57.18 168.76 92.33
C TYR A 570 -57.60 169.41 93.67
N ARG A 571 -56.65 169.73 94.57
CA ARG A 571 -56.88 170.56 95.76
C ARG A 571 -55.87 171.70 95.81
N GLY A 572 -56.17 172.74 95.03
CA GLY A 572 -55.31 173.91 94.89
C GLY A 572 -55.85 175.05 94.04
N ARG A 573 -57.11 174.99 93.55
CA ARG A 573 -58.05 176.09 93.32
C ARG A 573 -59.29 175.57 92.60
#